data_AF-A0A848K5C3-F1
#
_entry.id   AF-A0A848K5C3-F1
#
_cell.length_a   1.000
_cell.length_b   1.000
_cell.length_c   1.000
_cell.angle_alpha   90.00
_cell.angle_beta   90.00
_cell.angle_gamma   90.00
#
_symmetry.space_group_name_H-M   'P 1'
#
loop_
_entity.id
_entity.type
_entity.pdbx_description
1 polymer ?
#
loop_
_entity_poly.entity_id
_entity_poly.type
_entity_poly.pdbx_seq_one_letter_code
_entity_poly.pdbx_strand_id
1 'polypeptide(L)'
;MTQEPAGRADKISSSLKERVDDLAAKAKDLTETVASRGDDISETVRQLIDDLAEKAKELIESLGEHGDDISETVRQRIEDLSASTKDLTDSVKDRTDSASATLRQRLDDLTASSKKLAESVKGRIADR
;
A
#
# COMPACT_ATOMS: atom_id res chain seq x y z
N MET A 1 -19.44 -42.18 -24.09
CA MET A 1 -19.36 -41.71 -22.69
C MET A 1 -19.52 -40.19 -22.68
N THR A 2 -20.75 -39.70 -22.67
CA THR A 2 -21.07 -38.27 -22.56
C THR A 2 -21.00 -37.91 -21.08
N GLN A 3 -20.03 -37.06 -20.67
CA GLN A 3 -20.09 -36.44 -19.35
C GLN A 3 -21.41 -35.65 -19.28
N GLU A 4 -22.26 -36.01 -18.32
CA GLU A 4 -23.53 -35.35 -18.04
C GLU A 4 -23.30 -33.83 -17.90
N PRO A 5 -24.17 -32.98 -18.48
CA PRO A 5 -24.02 -31.51 -18.43
C PRO A 5 -23.81 -30.97 -17.00
N ALA A 6 -24.41 -31.61 -15.99
CA ALA A 6 -24.22 -31.31 -14.57
C ALA A 6 -22.73 -31.41 -14.13
N GLY A 7 -22.05 -32.51 -14.46
CA GLY A 7 -20.65 -32.70 -14.06
C GLY A 7 -19.66 -31.73 -14.73
N ARG A 8 -20.04 -31.15 -15.88
CA ARG A 8 -19.26 -30.11 -16.55
C ARG A 8 -19.46 -28.74 -15.89
N ALA A 9 -20.67 -28.44 -15.41
CA ALA A 9 -20.97 -27.22 -14.66
C ALA A 9 -20.20 -27.20 -13.33
N ASP A 10 -20.20 -28.31 -12.59
CA ASP A 10 -19.49 -28.40 -11.31
C ASP A 10 -17.98 -28.22 -11.48
N LYS A 11 -17.38 -28.79 -12.53
CA LYS A 11 -15.96 -28.57 -12.85
C LYS A 11 -15.65 -27.10 -13.15
N ILE A 12 -16.46 -26.43 -13.98
CA ILE A 12 -16.23 -25.02 -14.31
C ILE A 12 -16.38 -24.14 -13.06
N SER A 13 -17.42 -24.40 -12.24
CA SER A 13 -17.63 -23.68 -10.98
C SER A 13 -16.48 -23.87 -10.00
N SER A 14 -15.98 -25.11 -9.89
CA SER A 14 -14.82 -25.44 -9.06
C SER A 14 -13.58 -24.68 -9.51
N SER A 15 -13.24 -24.74 -10.79
CA SER A 15 -12.05 -24.04 -11.32
C SER A 15 -12.18 -22.52 -11.24
N LEU A 16 -13.39 -21.98 -11.39
CA LEU A 16 -13.62 -20.54 -11.20
C LEU A 16 -13.40 -20.14 -9.74
N LYS A 17 -13.91 -20.93 -8.80
CA LYS A 17 -13.72 -20.69 -7.36
C LYS A 17 -12.24 -20.73 -6.98
N GLU A 18 -11.50 -21.74 -7.42
CA GLU A 18 -10.07 -21.87 -7.17
C GLU A 18 -9.28 -20.65 -7.68
N ARG A 19 -9.57 -20.20 -8.92
CA ARG A 19 -8.94 -19.00 -9.48
C ARG A 19 -9.25 -17.71 -8.71
N VAL A 20 -10.43 -17.63 -8.11
CA VAL A 20 -10.84 -16.48 -7.29
C VAL A 20 -10.13 -16.51 -5.96
N ASP A 21 -10.05 -17.67 -5.33
CA ASP A 21 -9.32 -17.86 -4.08
C ASP A 21 -7.82 -17.52 -4.27
N ASP A 22 -7.22 -17.96 -5.38
CA ASP A 22 -5.84 -17.60 -5.76
C ASP A 22 -5.66 -16.09 -5.97
N LEU A 23 -6.62 -15.44 -6.63
CA LEU A 23 -6.54 -14.00 -6.90
C LEU A 23 -6.75 -13.19 -5.62
N ALA A 24 -7.63 -13.67 -4.73
CA ALA A 24 -7.86 -13.07 -3.42
C ALA A 24 -6.59 -13.14 -2.55
N ALA A 25 -5.91 -14.29 -2.53
CA ALA A 25 -4.64 -14.46 -1.83
C ALA A 25 -3.57 -13.49 -2.36
N LYS A 26 -3.37 -13.43 -3.69
CA LYS A 26 -2.38 -12.52 -4.30
C LYS A 26 -2.65 -11.05 -4.02
N ALA A 27 -3.91 -10.64 -4.00
CA ALA A 27 -4.25 -9.24 -3.72
C ALA A 27 -4.16 -8.91 -2.22
N LYS A 28 -4.34 -9.89 -1.33
CA LYS A 28 -3.99 -9.74 0.08
C LYS A 28 -2.49 -9.53 0.25
N ASP A 29 -1.65 -10.38 -0.37
CA ASP A 29 -0.19 -10.24 -0.35
C ASP A 29 0.26 -8.87 -0.89
N LEU A 30 -0.39 -8.39 -1.96
CA LEU A 30 -0.13 -7.07 -2.52
C LEU A 30 -0.48 -5.95 -1.52
N THR A 31 -1.59 -6.09 -0.79
CA THR A 31 -1.99 -5.12 0.24
C THR A 31 -0.96 -5.07 1.37
N GLU A 32 -0.49 -6.23 1.84
CA GLU A 32 0.56 -6.31 2.87
C GLU A 32 1.89 -5.74 2.37
N THR A 33 2.25 -5.99 1.10
CA THR A 33 3.46 -5.43 0.48
C THR A 33 3.40 -3.91 0.39
N VAL A 34 2.24 -3.34 0.03
CA VAL A 34 2.06 -1.89 -0.03
C VAL A 34 2.19 -1.27 1.36
N ALA A 35 1.58 -1.88 2.38
CA ALA A 35 1.71 -1.43 3.76
C ALA A 35 3.17 -1.44 4.23
N SER A 36 3.87 -2.57 4.07
CA SER A 36 5.28 -2.71 4.46
C SER A 36 6.18 -1.68 3.77
N ARG A 37 5.99 -1.45 2.47
CA ARG A 37 6.79 -0.44 1.75
C ARG A 37 6.51 0.98 2.24
N GLY A 38 5.27 1.27 2.62
CA GLY A 38 4.92 2.57 3.23
C GLY A 38 5.62 2.78 4.57
N ASP A 39 5.71 1.73 5.38
CA ASP A 39 6.45 1.75 6.65
C ASP A 39 7.96 1.94 6.44
N ASP A 40 8.56 1.19 5.50
CA ASP A 40 10.00 1.31 5.16
C ASP A 40 10.36 2.73 4.68
N ILE A 41 9.52 3.33 3.84
CA ILE A 41 9.70 4.72 3.38
C ILE A 41 9.60 5.67 4.57
N SER A 42 8.62 5.48 5.45
CA SER A 42 8.43 6.33 6.63
C SER A 42 9.62 6.25 7.59
N GLU A 43 10.20 5.06 7.78
CA GLU A 43 11.40 4.87 8.59
C GLU A 43 12.63 5.53 7.96
N THR A 44 12.85 5.32 6.66
CA THR A 44 13.96 5.95 5.92
C THR A 44 13.88 7.47 6.01
N VAL A 45 12.68 8.04 5.89
CA VAL A 45 12.45 9.47 6.00
C VAL A 45 12.78 9.99 7.40
N ARG A 46 12.43 9.26 8.47
CA ARG A 46 12.81 9.62 9.85
C ARG A 46 14.32 9.60 10.05
N GLN A 47 15.01 8.58 9.55
CA GLN A 47 16.48 8.51 9.64
C GLN A 47 17.16 9.70 8.95
N LEU A 48 16.66 10.12 7.77
CA LEU A 48 17.16 11.31 7.09
C LEU A 48 16.94 12.61 7.88
N ILE A 49 15.85 12.70 8.67
CA ILE A 49 15.62 13.85 9.57
C ILE A 49 16.66 13.88 10.67
N ASP A 50 16.90 12.74 11.31
CA ASP A 50 17.85 12.63 12.42
C ASP A 50 19.28 12.97 11.95
N ASP A 51 19.71 12.41 10.81
CA ASP A 51 21.00 12.70 10.19
C ASP A 51 21.16 14.20 9.83
N LEU A 52 20.09 14.81 9.30
CA LEU A 52 20.10 16.22 8.95
C LEU A 52 20.18 17.11 10.18
N ALA A 53 19.47 16.76 11.26
CA ALA A 53 19.51 17.46 12.53
C ALA A 53 20.91 17.41 13.17
N GLU A 54 21.57 16.24 13.13
CA GLU A 54 22.97 16.11 13.57
C GLU A 54 23.91 16.97 12.74
N LYS A 55 23.87 16.87 11.41
CA LYS A 55 24.72 17.69 10.52
C LYS A 55 24.53 19.18 10.74
N ALA A 56 23.30 19.59 11.02
CA ALA A 56 23.02 21.00 11.24
C ALA A 56 23.49 21.47 12.62
N LYS A 57 23.47 20.60 13.63
CA LYS A 57 24.12 20.86 14.93
C LYS A 57 25.64 21.00 14.76
N GLU A 58 26.29 20.10 14.03
CA GLU A 58 27.71 20.19 13.70
C GLU A 58 28.04 21.49 12.95
N LEU A 59 27.18 21.89 12.02
CA LEU A 59 27.33 23.15 11.28
C LEU A 59 27.24 24.36 12.21
N ILE A 60 26.27 24.39 13.13
CA ILE A 60 26.13 25.46 14.13
C ILE A 60 27.37 25.51 15.05
N GLU A 61 27.87 24.37 15.51
CA GLU A 61 29.08 24.30 16.33
C GLU A 61 30.32 24.77 15.56
N SER A 62 30.48 24.36 14.30
CA SER A 62 31.57 24.80 13.42
C SER A 62 31.47 26.30 13.06
N LEU A 63 30.27 26.87 13.10
CA LEU A 63 30.03 28.30 12.88
C LEU A 63 30.19 29.14 14.14
N GLY A 64 30.56 28.53 15.28
CA GLY A 64 30.72 29.15 16.60
C GLY A 64 31.62 30.41 16.69
N GLU A 65 32.16 30.90 15.58
CA GLU A 65 32.97 32.11 15.48
C GLU A 65 32.44 33.17 14.48
N HIS A 66 31.43 32.91 13.66
CA HIS A 66 31.09 33.74 12.48
C HIS A 66 29.71 34.45 12.48
N GLY A 67 29.06 34.60 13.64
CA GLY A 67 27.95 35.55 13.83
C GLY A 67 26.56 34.92 13.97
N ASP A 68 25.79 35.43 14.94
CA ASP A 68 24.48 34.93 15.37
C ASP A 68 23.48 34.74 14.21
N ASP A 69 23.51 35.62 13.21
CA ASP A 69 22.61 35.60 12.04
C ASP A 69 22.72 34.31 11.20
N ILE A 70 23.93 33.75 11.07
CA ILE A 70 24.12 32.49 10.31
C ILE A 70 23.55 31.33 11.11
N SER A 71 23.78 31.32 12.43
CA SER A 71 23.21 30.31 13.32
C SER A 71 21.68 30.35 13.33
N GLU A 72 21.07 31.54 13.33
CA GLU A 72 19.62 31.70 13.26
C GLU A 72 19.06 31.22 11.91
N THR A 73 19.69 31.59 10.80
CA THR A 73 19.29 31.13 9.45
C THR A 73 19.38 29.61 9.31
N VAL A 74 20.43 28.98 9.85
CA VAL A 74 20.58 27.53 9.83
C VAL A 74 19.50 26.86 10.67
N ARG A 75 19.20 27.36 11.88
CA ARG A 75 18.10 26.85 12.71
C ARG A 75 16.75 26.91 11.98
N GLN A 76 16.43 28.05 11.37
CA GLN A 76 15.19 28.21 10.61
C GLN A 76 15.07 27.17 9.49
N ARG A 77 16.17 26.94 8.74
CA ARG A 77 16.20 25.92 7.67
C ARG A 77 16.00 24.50 8.20
N ILE A 78 16.52 24.17 9.39
CA ILE A 78 16.29 22.87 10.02
C ILE A 78 14.80 22.71 10.37
N GLU A 79 14.19 23.73 10.96
CA GLU A 79 12.77 23.70 11.32
C GLU A 79 11.88 23.53 10.07
N ASP A 80 12.16 24.29 9.00
CA ASP A 80 11.44 24.19 7.73
C ASP A 80 11.58 22.79 7.09
N LEU A 81 12.79 22.22 7.14
CA LEU A 81 13.05 20.87 6.64
C LEU A 81 12.34 19.81 7.49
N SER A 82 12.34 19.97 8.82
CA SER A 82 11.63 19.09 9.74
C SER A 82 10.12 19.09 9.46
N ALA A 83 9.53 20.29 9.30
CA ALA A 83 8.12 20.45 8.96
C ALA A 83 7.78 19.81 7.60
N SER A 84 8.55 20.14 6.55
CA SER A 84 8.36 19.57 5.21
C SER A 84 8.45 18.04 5.21
N THR A 85 9.32 17.48 6.05
CA THR A 85 9.53 16.04 6.12
C THR A 85 8.45 15.32 6.92
N LYS A 86 7.91 15.98 7.95
CA LYS A 86 6.71 15.53 8.65
C LYS A 86 5.52 15.44 7.68
N ASP A 87 5.31 16.50 6.88
CA ASP A 87 4.23 16.54 5.88
C ASP A 87 4.40 15.43 4.82
N LEU A 88 5.64 15.16 4.39
CA LEU A 88 5.94 14.05 3.49
C LEU A 88 5.62 12.68 4.13
N THR A 89 5.98 12.48 5.40
CA THR A 89 5.68 11.24 6.14
C THR A 89 4.18 11.01 6.26
N ASP A 90 3.44 12.04 6.68
CA ASP A 90 1.98 11.99 6.82
C ASP A 90 1.32 11.72 5.44
N SER A 91 1.82 12.36 4.38
CA SER A 91 1.36 12.12 2.99
C SER A 91 1.60 10.68 2.51
N VAL A 92 2.76 10.08 2.82
CA VAL A 92 3.07 8.69 2.46
C VAL A 92 2.14 7.74 3.20
N LYS A 93 1.90 7.99 4.49
CA LYS A 93 0.96 7.22 5.30
C LYS A 93 -0.45 7.25 4.72
N ASP A 94 -0.98 8.44 4.44
CA ASP A 94 -2.32 8.62 3.88
C ASP A 94 -2.49 7.93 2.52
N ARG A 95 -1.47 8.00 1.66
CA ARG A 95 -1.48 7.31 0.36
C ARG A 95 -1.44 5.80 0.52
N THR A 96 -0.68 5.28 1.47
CA THR A 96 -0.57 3.85 1.77
C THR A 96 -1.89 3.31 2.32
N ASP A 97 -2.51 4.04 3.25
CA ASP A 97 -3.81 3.68 3.83
C ASP A 97 -4.91 3.72 2.75
N SER A 98 -4.92 4.75 1.90
CA SER A 98 -5.87 4.89 0.78
C SER A 98 -5.69 3.78 -0.27
N ALA A 99 -4.45 3.44 -0.63
CA ALA A 99 -4.16 2.37 -1.57
C ALA A 99 -4.60 1.00 -1.01
N SER A 100 -4.33 0.75 0.27
CA SER A 100 -4.75 -0.47 0.97
C SER A 100 -6.27 -0.60 1.04
N ALA A 101 -6.98 0.48 1.36
CA ALA A 101 -8.45 0.51 1.35
C ALA A 101 -9.02 0.23 -0.04
N THR A 102 -8.44 0.84 -1.07
CA THR A 102 -8.86 0.61 -2.47
C THR A 102 -8.64 -0.83 -2.91
N LEU A 103 -7.52 -1.45 -2.53
CA LEU A 103 -7.25 -2.86 -2.84
C LEU A 103 -8.26 -3.79 -2.16
N ARG A 104 -8.59 -3.54 -0.89
CA ARG A 104 -9.62 -4.29 -0.15
C ARG A 104 -11.00 -4.17 -0.80
N GLN A 105 -11.41 -2.97 -1.18
CA GLN A 105 -12.69 -2.78 -1.87
C GLN A 105 -12.74 -3.56 -3.19
N ARG A 106 -11.67 -3.50 -4.00
CA ARG A 106 -11.59 -4.23 -5.26
C ARG A 106 -11.62 -5.75 -5.06
N LEU A 107 -11.03 -6.24 -3.97
CA LEU A 107 -11.08 -7.64 -3.56
C LEU A 107 -12.51 -8.10 -3.26
N ASP A 108 -13.26 -7.30 -2.51
CA ASP A 108 -14.65 -7.58 -2.17
C ASP A 108 -15.52 -7.60 -3.44
N ASP A 109 -15.36 -6.61 -4.31
CA ASP A 109 -16.08 -6.50 -5.58
C ASP A 109 -15.79 -7.68 -6.52
N LEU A 110 -14.52 -8.08 -6.61
CA LEU A 110 -14.09 -9.24 -7.40
C LEU A 110 -14.70 -10.54 -6.86
N THR A 111 -14.69 -10.72 -5.54
CA THR A 111 -15.27 -11.89 -4.88
C THR A 111 -16.77 -11.97 -5.14
N ALA A 112 -17.49 -10.86 -4.99
CA ALA A 112 -18.93 -10.78 -5.24
C ALA A 112 -19.27 -11.05 -6.72
N SER A 113 -18.53 -10.44 -7.64
CA SER A 113 -18.73 -10.61 -9.09
C SER A 113 -18.48 -12.05 -9.53
N SER A 114 -17.45 -12.69 -8.96
CA SER A 114 -17.11 -14.06 -9.30
C SER A 114 -18.12 -15.08 -8.77
N LYS A 115 -18.67 -14.84 -7.57
CA LYS A 115 -19.80 -15.64 -7.04
C LYS A 115 -21.02 -15.55 -7.96
N LYS A 116 -21.37 -14.34 -8.42
CA LYS A 116 -22.47 -14.15 -9.39
C LYS A 116 -22.21 -14.87 -10.71
N LEU A 117 -20.97 -14.85 -11.20
CA LEU A 117 -20.59 -15.55 -12.41
C LEU A 117 -20.72 -17.08 -12.25
N ALA A 118 -20.27 -17.64 -11.13
CA ALA A 118 -20.39 -19.06 -10.83
C ALA A 118 -21.86 -19.52 -10.84
N GLU A 119 -22.73 -18.78 -10.14
CA GLU A 119 -24.18 -19.05 -10.11
C GLU A 119 -24.81 -18.94 -11.51
N SER A 120 -24.43 -17.92 -12.28
CA SER A 120 -24.94 -17.72 -13.65
C SER A 120 -24.52 -18.85 -14.60
N VAL A 121 -23.28 -19.31 -14.50
CA VAL A 121 -22.77 -20.46 -15.29
C VAL A 121 -23.53 -21.73 -14.92
N LYS A 122 -23.74 -21.98 -13.62
CA LYS A 122 -24.49 -23.14 -13.14
C LYS A 122 -25.94 -23.11 -13.66
N GLY A 123 -26.63 -21.98 -13.56
CA GLY A 123 -28.00 -21.82 -14.07
C GLY A 123 -28.12 -22.06 -15.57
N ARG A 124 -27.22 -21.47 -16.38
CA ARG A 124 -27.24 -21.62 -17.85
C ARG A 124 -26.95 -23.03 -18.34
N ILE A 125 -26.20 -23.82 -17.58
CA ILE A 125 -25.91 -25.22 -17.93
C ILE A 125 -27.04 -26.13 -17.46
N ALA A 126 -27.70 -25.83 -16.34
CA ALA A 126 -28.86 -26.60 -15.87
C ALA A 126 -30.12 -26.41 -16.75
N ASP A 127 -30.23 -25.27 -17.44
CA ASP A 127 -31.32 -24.96 -18.38
C ASP A 127 -31.14 -25.64 -19.77
N ARG A 128 -29.96 -26.21 -20.04
CA ARG A 128 -29.63 -26.90 -21.31
C ARG A 128 -29.70 -28.42 -21.18
#